data_AF-A0A916LJP9-F1
#
_entry.id   AF-A0A916LJP9-F1
#
_cell.length_a   1.000
_cell.length_b   1.000
_cell.length_c   1.000
_cell.angle_alpha   90.00
_cell.angle_beta   90.00
_cell.angle_gamma   90.00
#
_symmetry.space_group_name_H-M   'P 1'
#
loop_
_entity.id
_entity.type
_entity.pdbx_description
1 polymer ?
#
loop_
_entity_poly.entity_id
_entity_poly.type
_entity_poly.pdbx_seq_one_letter_code
_entity_poly.pdbx_strand_id
1 'polypeptide(L)'
;MRLEACPHCGKFGTLHRSRSRNFYEKAVKFFLPFKIYRCSECGWRGFRYIGLATKLFGSGEKARRKVAKWKIYTFVFIIFVLVVLTYRYFEKIGTKLAPIVKEILQR
;
A
#
# COMPACT_ATOMS: atom_id res chain seq x y z
N MET A 1 -5.60 -16.28 -5.90
CA MET A 1 -6.82 -16.08 -5.10
C MET A 1 -6.74 -17.00 -3.90
N ARG A 2 -7.01 -16.55 -2.66
CA ARG A 2 -7.10 -17.47 -1.51
C ARG A 2 -8.40 -18.27 -1.65
N LEU A 3 -8.29 -19.58 -1.78
CA LEU A 3 -9.44 -20.50 -1.83
C LEU A 3 -9.91 -20.71 -0.39
N GLU A 4 -11.00 -20.05 -0.01
CA GLU A 4 -11.53 -20.18 1.34
C GLU A 4 -12.52 -21.36 1.42
N ALA A 5 -12.49 -22.09 2.53
CA ALA A 5 -13.48 -23.11 2.83
C ALA A 5 -14.82 -22.48 3.22
N CYS A 6 -15.91 -23.11 2.79
CA CYS A 6 -17.24 -22.79 3.28
C CYS A 6 -17.39 -23.27 4.73
N PRO A 7 -17.87 -22.43 5.67
CA PRO A 7 -18.05 -22.82 7.07
C PRO A 7 -19.15 -23.89 7.27
N HIS A 8 -20.06 -24.03 6.31
CA HIS A 8 -21.18 -24.97 6.43
C HIS A 8 -20.89 -26.33 5.78
N CYS A 9 -20.20 -26.38 4.64
CA CYS A 9 -19.96 -27.64 3.90
C CYS A 9 -18.49 -28.02 3.77
N GLY A 10 -17.56 -27.21 4.28
CA GLY A 10 -16.12 -27.48 4.24
C GLY A 10 -15.49 -27.43 2.84
N LYS A 11 -16.28 -27.36 1.76
CA LYS A 11 -15.75 -27.34 0.39
C LYS A 11 -14.93 -26.06 0.12
N PHE A 12 -13.75 -26.24 -0.44
CA PHE A 12 -12.83 -25.15 -0.79
C PHE A 12 -13.20 -24.50 -2.11
N GLY A 13 -13.04 -23.18 -2.22
CA GLY A 13 -13.14 -22.46 -3.51
C GLY A 13 -14.57 -22.25 -4.05
N THR A 14 -15.58 -22.69 -3.32
CA THR A 14 -17.01 -22.59 -3.70
C THR A 14 -17.65 -21.27 -3.24
N LEU A 15 -16.90 -20.50 -2.46
CA LEU A 15 -17.36 -19.25 -1.85
C LEU A 15 -17.17 -18.07 -2.82
N HIS A 16 -18.27 -17.42 -3.20
CA HIS A 16 -18.26 -16.27 -4.09
C HIS A 16 -18.99 -15.07 -3.47
N ARG A 17 -18.70 -13.86 -3.97
CA ARG A 17 -19.27 -12.61 -3.44
C ARG A 17 -20.73 -12.47 -3.85
N SER A 18 -21.62 -12.23 -2.90
CA SER A 18 -23.04 -11.98 -3.15
C SER A 18 -23.39 -10.50 -3.03
N ARG A 19 -24.47 -10.08 -3.70
CA ARG A 19 -25.03 -8.73 -3.62
C ARG A 19 -25.99 -8.62 -2.42
N SER A 20 -26.07 -7.41 -1.86
CA SER A 20 -27.04 -7.04 -0.84
C SER A 20 -28.45 -7.01 -1.45
N ARG A 21 -29.40 -7.71 -0.84
CA ARG A 21 -30.81 -7.76 -1.21
C ARG A 21 -31.64 -6.77 -0.40
N ASN A 22 -31.34 -6.64 0.89
CA ASN A 22 -32.15 -5.83 1.82
C ASN A 22 -31.45 -4.53 2.21
N PHE A 23 -32.22 -3.55 2.70
CA PHE A 23 -31.68 -2.28 3.22
C PHE A 23 -30.74 -2.49 4.42
N TYR A 24 -31.08 -3.42 5.32
CA TYR A 24 -30.21 -3.82 6.42
C TYR A 24 -28.84 -4.30 5.92
N GLU A 25 -28.82 -5.18 4.91
CA GLU A 25 -27.57 -5.68 4.33
C GLU A 25 -26.75 -4.57 3.65
N LYS A 26 -27.43 -3.57 3.07
CA LYS A 26 -26.78 -2.38 2.52
C LYS A 26 -26.13 -1.54 3.62
N ALA A 27 -26.84 -1.30 4.73
CA ALA A 27 -26.32 -0.54 5.87
C ALA A 27 -25.10 -1.23 6.50
N VAL A 28 -25.18 -2.53 6.78
CA VAL A 28 -24.05 -3.31 7.34
C VAL A 28 -22.83 -3.25 6.43
N LYS A 29 -23.02 -3.41 5.12
CA LYS A 29 -21.93 -3.31 4.12
C LYS A 29 -21.32 -1.91 4.07
N PHE A 30 -22.14 -0.87 4.28
CA PHE A 30 -21.69 0.52 4.24
C PHE A 30 -20.92 0.90 5.51
N PHE A 31 -21.42 0.56 6.70
CA PHE A 31 -20.82 0.96 7.97
C PHE A 31 -19.70 0.03 8.43
N LEU A 32 -19.85 -1.28 8.27
CA LEU A 32 -18.91 -2.25 8.83
C LEU A 32 -17.99 -2.88 7.76
N PRO A 33 -16.78 -3.36 8.11
CA PRO A 33 -15.86 -4.03 7.19
C PRO A 33 -16.22 -5.50 6.91
N PHE A 34 -17.52 -5.73 6.66
CA PHE A 34 -18.04 -7.03 6.24
C PHE A 34 -18.46 -7.00 4.77
N LYS A 35 -18.32 -8.14 4.10
CA LYS A 35 -18.91 -8.42 2.79
C LYS A 35 -19.69 -9.70 2.88
N ILE A 36 -20.71 -9.77 2.03
CA ILE A 36 -21.61 -10.90 1.95
C ILE A 36 -21.03 -11.90 0.96
N TYR A 37 -20.98 -13.15 1.40
CA TYR A 37 -20.55 -14.28 0.61
C TYR A 37 -21.67 -15.30 0.50
N ARG A 38 -21.64 -16.07 -0.60
CA ARG A 38 -22.53 -17.20 -0.82
C ARG A 38 -21.70 -18.41 -1.28
N CYS A 39 -22.05 -19.60 -0.80
CA CYS A 39 -21.51 -20.85 -1.33
C CYS A 39 -22.38 -21.33 -2.50
N SER A 40 -21.75 -21.74 -3.60
CA SER A 40 -22.45 -22.32 -4.76
C SER A 40 -23.02 -23.72 -4.47
N GLU A 41 -22.36 -24.48 -3.60
CA GLU A 41 -22.67 -25.88 -3.33
C GLU A 41 -23.79 -26.06 -2.30
N CYS A 42 -23.61 -25.53 -1.09
CA CYS A 42 -24.58 -25.69 0.00
C CYS A 42 -25.57 -24.52 0.11
N GLY A 43 -25.41 -23.48 -0.70
CA GLY A 43 -26.27 -22.30 -0.68
C GLY A 43 -26.07 -21.36 0.51
N TRP A 44 -25.17 -21.69 1.46
CA TRP A 44 -24.88 -20.88 2.64
C TRP A 44 -24.63 -19.42 2.27
N ARG A 45 -25.23 -18.49 3.01
CA ARG A 45 -25.10 -17.04 2.82
C ARG A 45 -24.78 -16.40 4.16
N GLY A 46 -23.74 -15.58 4.20
CA GLY A 46 -23.33 -14.92 5.43
C GLY A 46 -22.40 -13.74 5.22
N PHE A 47 -22.20 -13.00 6.30
CA PHE A 47 -21.22 -11.91 6.36
C PHE A 47 -19.86 -12.47 6.77
N ARG A 48 -18.81 -12.07 6.05
CA ARG A 48 -17.42 -12.36 6.42
C ARG A 48 -16.66 -11.07 6.61
N TYR A 49 -15.84 -11.03 7.65
CA TYR A 49 -14.96 -9.92 7.95
C TYR A 49 -13.79 -9.92 6.97
N ILE A 50 -13.48 -8.78 6.35
CA ILE A 50 -12.35 -8.66 5.39
C ILE A 50 -11.26 -7.72 5.94
N GLY A 51 -11.44 -7.18 7.15
CA GLY A 51 -10.51 -6.21 7.72
C GLY A 51 -10.81 -4.78 7.33
N LEU A 52 -10.65 -3.86 8.28
CA LEU A 52 -10.81 -2.42 8.06
C LEU A 52 -9.87 -1.89 6.97
N ALA A 53 -8.64 -2.42 6.91
CA ALA A 53 -7.65 -2.05 5.90
C ALA A 53 -8.13 -2.35 4.48
N THR A 54 -8.80 -3.47 4.23
CA THR A 54 -9.29 -3.80 2.87
C THR A 54 -10.53 -3.01 2.49
N LYS A 55 -11.28 -2.49 3.48
CA LYS A 55 -12.41 -1.59 3.28
C LYS A 55 -11.92 -0.19 2.89
N LEU A 56 -10.98 0.37 3.65
CA LEU A 56 -10.46 1.72 3.47
C LEU A 56 -9.54 1.82 2.25
N PHE A 57 -8.59 0.90 2.11
CA PHE A 57 -7.61 0.96 1.02
C PHE A 57 -8.06 0.25 -0.25
N GLY A 58 -9.19 -0.45 -0.20
CA GLY A 58 -9.66 -1.30 -1.29
C GLY A 58 -8.70 -2.47 -1.52
N SER A 59 -9.22 -3.70 -1.53
CA SER A 59 -8.49 -4.86 -2.05
C SER A 59 -8.35 -4.80 -3.58
N GLY A 60 -7.86 -3.68 -4.10
CA GLY A 60 -7.55 -3.48 -5.49
C GLY A 60 -6.04 -3.51 -5.67
N GLU A 61 -5.57 -4.37 -6.56
CA GLU A 61 -4.18 -4.37 -7.04
C GLU A 61 -3.72 -2.96 -7.48
N LYS A 62 -4.67 -2.12 -7.94
CA LYS A 62 -4.48 -0.70 -8.27
C LYS A 62 -4.11 0.18 -7.07
N ALA A 63 -4.67 -0.07 -5.88
CA ALA A 63 -4.31 0.67 -4.65
C ALA A 63 -2.89 0.31 -4.19
N ARG A 64 -2.54 -0.99 -4.25
CA ARG A 64 -1.15 -1.44 -4.02
C ARG A 64 -0.18 -0.82 -5.02
N ARG A 65 -0.52 -0.72 -6.31
CA ARG A 65 0.30 -0.04 -7.33
C ARG A 65 0.46 1.47 -7.07
N LYS A 66 -0.59 2.16 -6.62
CA LYS A 66 -0.49 3.60 -6.25
C LYS A 66 0.44 3.81 -5.05
N VAL A 67 0.30 2.99 -4.01
CA VAL A 67 1.19 3.05 -2.83
C VAL A 67 2.63 2.70 -3.20
N ALA A 68 2.84 1.69 -4.05
CA ALA A 68 4.18 1.33 -4.53
C ALA A 68 4.82 2.46 -5.35
N LYS A 69 4.08 3.11 -6.24
CA LYS A 69 4.56 4.29 -6.97
C LYS A 69 4.96 5.41 -6.03
N TRP A 70 4.13 5.73 -5.03
CA TRP A 70 4.44 6.76 -4.03
C TRP A 70 5.72 6.45 -3.22
N LYS A 71 5.93 5.17 -2.85
CA LYS A 71 7.18 4.75 -2.18
C LYS A 71 8.42 4.95 -3.05
N ILE A 72 8.32 4.68 -4.36
CA ILE A 72 9.44 4.88 -5.28
C ILE A 72 9.73 6.37 -5.46
N TYR A 73 8.70 7.21 -5.69
CA TYR A 73 8.90 8.65 -5.84
C TYR A 73 9.48 9.31 -4.58
N THR A 74 8.99 8.93 -3.40
CA THR A 74 9.53 9.43 -2.12
C THR A 74 10.98 9.03 -1.93
N PHE A 75 11.37 7.80 -2.28
CA PHE A 75 12.75 7.35 -2.23
C PHE A 75 13.67 8.11 -3.20
N VAL A 76 13.24 8.29 -4.45
CA VAL A 76 13.99 9.06 -5.47
C VAL A 76 14.15 10.52 -5.04
N PHE A 77 13.11 11.12 -4.45
CA PHE A 77 13.16 12.47 -3.92
C PHE A 77 14.17 12.61 -2.78
N ILE A 78 14.20 11.66 -1.84
CA ILE A 78 15.18 11.65 -0.75
C ILE A 78 16.61 11.55 -1.28
N ILE A 79 16.87 10.68 -2.25
CA ILE A 79 18.19 10.56 -2.89
C ILE A 79 18.59 11.87 -3.55
N PHE A 80 17.68 12.50 -4.31
CA PHE A 80 17.94 13.78 -4.96
C PHE A 80 18.33 14.87 -3.95
N VAL A 81 17.59 14.97 -2.84
CA VAL A 81 17.91 15.91 -1.75
C VAL A 81 19.28 15.63 -1.16
N LEU A 82 19.62 14.37 -0.89
CA LEU A 82 20.95 13.98 -0.38
C LEU A 82 22.08 14.38 -1.34
N VAL A 83 21.90 14.13 -2.65
CA VAL A 83 22.89 14.53 -3.67
C VAL A 83 23.10 16.04 -3.65
N VAL A 84 22.01 16.82 -3.65
CA VAL A 84 22.10 18.29 -3.60
C VAL A 84 22.84 18.75 -2.33
N LEU A 85 22.54 18.14 -1.18
CA LEU A 85 23.23 18.48 0.08
C LEU A 85 24.72 18.16 0.03
N THR A 86 25.11 17.00 -0.52
CA THR A 86 26.53 16.66 -0.68
C THR A 86 27.26 17.62 -1.62
N TYR A 87 26.64 18.00 -2.74
CA TYR A 87 27.22 19.00 -3.65
C TYR A 87 27.45 20.35 -2.95
N ARG A 88 26.46 20.83 -2.19
CA ARG A 88 26.59 22.05 -1.38
C ARG A 88 27.67 21.94 -0.30
N TYR A 89 27.85 20.76 0.28
CA TYR A 89 28.90 20.49 1.25
C TYR A 89 30.29 20.54 0.59
N PHE A 90 30.44 19.94 -0.59
CA PHE A 90 31.67 19.99 -1.36
C PHE A 90 32.07 21.42 -1.77
N GLU A 91 31.13 22.28 -2.19
CA GLU A 91 31.47 23.69 -2.47
C GLU A 91 31.93 24.45 -1.24
N LYS A 92 31.30 24.21 -0.08
CA LYS A 92 31.76 24.79 1.20
C LYS A 92 33.15 24.32 1.60
N ILE A 93 33.54 23.12 1.22
CA ILE A 93 34.89 22.59 1.47
C ILE A 93 35.89 23.15 0.46
N GLY A 94 35.53 23.19 -0.83
CA GLY A 94 36.38 23.73 -1.88
C GLY A 94 36.78 25.18 -1.62
N THR A 95 35.85 26.01 -1.14
CA THR A 95 36.13 27.40 -0.75
C THR A 95 37.09 27.51 0.44
N LYS A 96 37.09 26.54 1.37
CA LYS A 96 38.03 26.49 2.50
C LYS A 96 39.41 25.94 2.12
N LEU A 97 39.49 25.04 1.13
CA LEU A 97 40.74 24.45 0.64
C LEU A 97 41.47 25.35 -0.36
N ALA A 98 40.77 26.20 -1.11
CA ALA A 98 41.37 27.12 -2.08
C ALA A 98 42.54 27.96 -1.54
N PRO A 99 42.46 28.61 -0.35
CA PRO A 99 43.59 29.34 0.21
C PRO A 99 44.74 28.43 0.66
N ILE A 100 44.43 27.25 1.24
CA ILE A 100 45.42 26.29 1.74
C ILE A 100 46.26 25.72 0.59
N VAL A 101 45.61 25.35 -0.52
CA VAL A 101 46.30 24.82 -1.71
C VAL A 101 47.20 25.90 -2.34
N LYS A 102 46.75 27.16 -2.37
CA LYS A 102 47.55 28.28 -2.88
C LYS A 102 48.82 28.50 -2.07
N GLU A 103 48.74 28.36 -0.75
CA GLU A 103 49.87 28.50 0.17
C GLU A 103 50.89 27.37 0.02
N ILE A 104 50.45 26.14 -0.25
CA ILE A 104 51.32 24.98 -0.54
C ILE A 104 52.05 25.13 -1.89
N LEU A 105 51.39 25.71 -2.90
CA LEU A 105 51.95 25.88 -4.25
C LEU A 105 52.97 27.02 -4.38
N GLN A 106 52.94 27.99 -3.45
CA GLN A 106 53.89 29.12 -3.41
C GLN A 106 55.12 28.85 -2.54
N ARG A 107 55.21 27.66 -1.94
CA ARG A 107 56.32 27.21 -1.10
C ARG A 107 57.19 26.23 -1.85
#